data_AF-A0AAW7VNZ6-F1
#
_entry.id   AF-A0AAW7VNZ6-F1
#
_cell.length_a   1.000
_cell.length_b   1.000
_cell.length_c   1.000
_cell.angle_alpha   90.00
_cell.angle_beta   90.00
_cell.angle_gamma   90.00
#
_symmetry.space_group_name_H-M   'P 1'
#
loop_
_entity.id
_entity.type
_entity.pdbx_description
1 polymer ?
#
loop_
_entity_poly.entity_id
_entity_poly.type
_entity_poly.pdbx_seq_one_letter_code
_entity_poly.pdbx_strand_id
1 'polypeptide(L)'
;MPGAVEAVLAMEEAGLNVLFCSTSFATHPTCASEKLASFEEHLGSRWVNRVILTHDKTLVRGDVLIDDKQGITGNMAPTWTHLVLDQPYNRGLADAPRLREWNDWEAALHPPANGHRLDLAPCKPWKPYRKGLLLPYPAVTRILLERLPAA
;
A
#
# COMPACT_ATOMS: atom_id res chain seq x y z
N MET A 1 -3.49 10.21 -10.37
CA MET A 1 -3.55 8.85 -10.92
C MET A 1 -5.01 8.46 -10.90
N PRO A 2 -5.65 8.42 -12.07
CA PRO A 2 -7.06 8.08 -12.17
C PRO A 2 -7.37 6.75 -11.48
N GLY A 3 -8.50 6.69 -10.77
CA GLY A 3 -9.02 5.47 -10.13
C GLY A 3 -8.34 5.07 -8.81
N ALA A 4 -7.30 5.78 -8.39
CA ALA A 4 -6.48 5.36 -7.26
C ALA A 4 -7.18 5.60 -5.90
N VAL A 5 -7.97 6.68 -5.77
CA VAL A 5 -8.76 6.94 -4.55
C VAL A 5 -9.86 5.89 -4.42
N GLU A 6 -10.57 5.64 -5.51
CA GLU A 6 -11.64 4.67 -5.62
C GLU A 6 -11.13 3.26 -5.30
N ALA A 7 -9.98 2.88 -5.83
CA ALA A 7 -9.35 1.59 -5.53
C ALA A 7 -8.98 1.46 -4.04
N VAL A 8 -8.40 2.50 -3.42
CA VAL A 8 -8.09 2.48 -1.98
C VAL A 8 -9.33 2.27 -1.12
N LEU A 9 -10.41 2.99 -1.44
CA LEU A 9 -11.68 2.87 -0.72
C LEU A 9 -12.31 1.50 -0.95
N ALA A 10 -12.32 1.00 -2.19
CA ALA A 10 -12.83 -0.32 -2.54
C ALA A 10 -12.04 -1.45 -1.86
N MET A 11 -10.70 -1.33 -1.76
CA MET A 11 -9.86 -2.26 -1.01
C MET A 11 -10.25 -2.32 0.48
N GLU A 12 -10.50 -1.16 1.09
CA GLU A 12 -10.95 -1.11 2.49
C GLU A 12 -12.33 -1.73 2.67
N GLU A 13 -13.27 -1.44 1.76
CA GLU A 13 -14.62 -2.03 1.75
C GLU A 13 -14.59 -3.56 1.55
N ALA A 14 -13.66 -4.06 0.74
CA ALA A 14 -13.37 -5.48 0.58
C ALA A 14 -12.71 -6.11 1.82
N GLY A 15 -12.44 -5.32 2.86
CA GLY A 15 -11.91 -5.77 4.14
C GLY A 15 -10.39 -5.84 4.20
N LEU A 16 -9.67 -5.25 3.24
CA LEU A 16 -8.20 -5.14 3.27
C LEU A 16 -7.75 -4.04 4.23
N ASN A 17 -6.60 -4.23 4.87
CA ASN A 17 -5.97 -3.24 5.73
C ASN A 17 -4.95 -2.44 4.93
N VAL A 18 -5.40 -1.36 4.30
CA VAL A 18 -4.54 -0.49 3.49
C VAL A 18 -3.77 0.49 4.40
N LEU A 19 -2.46 0.57 4.16
CA LEU A 19 -1.54 1.52 4.78
C LEU A 19 -0.76 2.22 3.67
N PHE A 20 -0.41 3.48 3.89
CA PHE A 20 0.48 4.21 2.99
C PHE A 20 1.90 4.13 3.52
N CYS A 21 2.85 3.70 2.69
CA CYS A 21 4.25 3.57 3.04
C CYS A 21 5.10 4.43 2.10
N SER A 22 5.25 5.71 2.46
CA SER A 22 5.93 6.69 1.62
C SER A 22 7.29 7.05 2.19
N THR A 23 8.25 7.32 1.31
CA THR A 23 9.50 8.00 1.69
C THR A 23 9.24 9.49 1.87
N SER A 24 9.79 10.10 2.92
CA SER A 24 9.87 11.56 3.11
C SER A 24 11.34 11.95 3.10
N PHE A 25 11.75 12.95 2.33
CA PHE A 25 13.15 13.37 2.31
C PHE A 25 13.49 14.22 3.54
N ALA A 26 14.38 13.73 4.40
CA ALA A 26 14.82 14.46 5.60
C ALA A 26 15.50 15.82 5.28
N THR A 27 16.02 15.97 4.06
CA THR A 27 16.62 17.23 3.59
C THR A 27 15.61 18.33 3.27
N HIS A 28 14.32 17.99 3.18
CA HIS A 28 13.25 18.94 2.89
C HIS A 28 12.38 19.10 4.14
N PRO A 29 12.44 20.26 4.83
CA PRO A 29 11.88 20.42 6.16
C PRO A 29 10.36 20.22 6.23
N THR A 30 9.65 20.44 5.12
CA THR A 30 8.19 20.33 5.02
C THR A 30 7.70 19.07 4.32
N CYS A 31 8.59 18.22 3.78
CA CYS A 31 8.20 17.08 2.95
C CYS A 31 7.28 16.10 3.69
N ALA A 32 7.55 15.84 4.97
CA ALA A 32 6.71 14.99 5.80
C ALA A 32 5.31 15.58 6.00
N SER A 33 5.22 16.87 6.39
CA SER A 33 3.95 17.55 6.61
C SER A 33 3.12 17.72 5.33
N GLU A 34 3.76 18.05 4.22
CA GLU A 34 3.08 18.20 2.92
C GLU A 34 2.47 16.88 2.44
N LYS A 35 3.17 15.76 2.63
CA LYS A 35 2.62 14.43 2.33
C LYS A 35 1.39 14.15 3.16
N LEU A 36 1.46 14.36 4.47
CA LEU A 36 0.32 14.15 5.37
C LEU A 36 -0.87 15.04 5.01
N ALA A 37 -0.63 16.31 4.70
CA ALA A 37 -1.67 17.24 4.26
C ALA A 37 -2.32 16.78 2.95
N SER A 38 -1.52 16.29 1.99
CA SER A 38 -2.04 15.76 0.73
C SER A 38 -2.90 14.49 0.94
N PHE A 39 -2.52 13.61 1.88
CA PHE A 39 -3.38 12.48 2.30
C PHE A 39 -4.71 12.94 2.90
N GLU A 40 -4.67 13.96 3.77
CA GLU A 40 -5.87 14.51 4.36
C GLU A 40 -6.80 15.12 3.30
N GLU A 41 -6.25 15.87 2.36
CA GLU A 41 -6.99 16.53 1.28
C GLU A 41 -7.72 15.52 0.38
N HIS A 42 -7.05 14.44 -0.04
CA HIS A 42 -7.60 13.52 -1.04
C HIS A 42 -8.45 12.39 -0.44
N LEU A 43 -8.14 11.94 0.77
CA LEU A 43 -8.75 10.76 1.38
C LEU A 43 -9.46 11.06 2.70
N GLY A 44 -9.19 12.22 3.31
CA GLY A 44 -9.72 12.61 4.60
C GLY A 44 -8.84 12.21 5.79
N SER A 45 -9.04 12.89 6.91
CA SER A 45 -8.21 12.81 8.12
C SER A 45 -8.04 11.39 8.69
N ARG A 46 -9.03 10.50 8.50
CA ARG A 46 -8.94 9.10 8.96
C ARG A 46 -7.79 8.32 8.31
N TRP A 47 -7.41 8.67 7.08
CA TRP A 47 -6.35 8.00 6.34
C TRP A 47 -4.95 8.50 6.71
N VAL A 48 -4.83 9.68 7.30
CA VAL A 48 -3.56 10.22 7.82
C VAL A 48 -2.95 9.29 8.87
N ASN A 49 -3.79 8.70 9.74
CA ASN A 49 -3.38 7.73 10.75
C ASN A 49 -2.92 6.37 10.18
N ARG A 50 -3.02 6.17 8.87
CA ARG A 50 -2.59 4.96 8.15
C ARG A 50 -1.31 5.20 7.34
N VAL A 51 -0.67 6.36 7.50
CA VAL A 51 0.59 6.71 6.81
C VAL A 51 1.81 6.32 7.66
N ILE A 52 2.75 5.65 7.03
CA ILE A 52 4.07 5.29 7.53
C ILE A 52 5.09 6.03 6.67
N LEU A 53 5.81 6.97 7.26
CA LEU A 53 6.92 7.65 6.61
C LEU A 53 8.23 6.93 6.95
N THR A 54 8.89 6.36 5.95
CA THR A 54 10.17 5.64 6.12
C THR A 54 11.00 5.69 4.85
N HIS A 55 12.32 5.76 4.99
CA HIS A 55 13.26 5.57 3.88
C HIS A 55 13.49 4.09 3.55
N ASP A 56 13.28 3.21 4.53
CA ASP A 56 13.49 1.78 4.40
C ASP A 56 12.16 1.05 4.56
N LYS A 57 11.56 0.69 3.42
CA LYS A 57 10.28 -0.04 3.37
C LYS A 57 10.43 -1.51 3.72
N THR A 58 11.65 -2.03 3.77
CA THR A 58 11.91 -3.43 4.17
C THR A 58 11.68 -3.64 5.67
N LEU A 59 11.70 -2.56 6.47
CA LEU A 59 11.35 -2.57 7.89
C LEU A 59 9.83 -2.67 8.14
N VAL A 60 9.01 -2.39 7.13
CA VAL A 60 7.55 -2.36 7.26
C VAL A 60 6.98 -3.73 6.94
N ARG A 61 6.14 -4.23 7.85
CA ARG A 61 5.49 -5.53 7.68
C ARG A 61 4.18 -5.38 6.92
N GLY A 62 4.00 -6.20 5.90
CA GLY A 62 2.79 -6.25 5.08
C GLY A 62 2.74 -7.54 4.27
N ASP A 63 1.62 -7.77 3.58
CA ASP A 63 1.45 -8.92 2.70
C ASP A 63 1.80 -8.56 1.25
N VAL A 64 1.45 -7.33 0.82
CA VAL A 64 1.78 -6.78 -0.50
C VAL A 64 2.26 -5.35 -0.38
N LEU A 65 3.27 -4.98 -1.16
CA LEU A 65 3.69 -3.59 -1.38
C LEU A 65 3.44 -3.22 -2.84
N ILE A 66 2.61 -2.20 -3.06
CA ILE A 66 2.34 -1.60 -4.36
C ILE A 66 3.20 -0.34 -4.50
N ASP A 67 4.16 -0.39 -5.42
CA ASP A 67 5.20 0.61 -5.54
C ASP A 67 5.77 0.62 -6.96
N ASP A 68 6.02 1.80 -7.51
CA ASP A 68 6.52 1.97 -8.88
C ASP A 68 8.04 1.80 -8.99
N LYS A 69 8.76 1.92 -7.87
CA LYS A 69 10.19 1.66 -7.79
C LYS A 69 10.46 0.17 -7.93
N GLN A 70 11.37 -0.18 -8.83
CA GLN A 70 11.84 -1.55 -8.97
C GLN A 70 12.93 -1.89 -7.96
N GLY A 71 12.99 -3.17 -7.56
CA GLY A 71 14.07 -3.68 -6.72
C GLY A 71 14.18 -2.93 -5.40
N ILE A 72 13.10 -2.94 -4.61
CA ILE A 72 13.07 -2.26 -3.31
C ILE A 72 13.98 -3.04 -2.35
N THR A 73 15.06 -2.38 -1.94
CA THR A 73 16.08 -2.91 -1.04
C THR A 73 16.13 -2.10 0.26
N GLY A 74 16.76 -2.69 1.28
CA GLY A 74 16.89 -2.10 2.61
C GLY A 74 17.62 -3.03 3.55
N ASN A 75 17.47 -2.79 4.85
CA ASN A 75 18.22 -3.49 5.90
C ASN A 75 17.64 -4.87 6.26
N MET A 76 16.41 -5.18 5.84
CA MET A 76 15.75 -6.45 6.14
C MET A 76 15.29 -7.18 4.87
N ALA A 77 15.11 -8.50 4.98
CA ALA A 77 14.36 -9.23 3.98
C ALA A 77 12.89 -8.78 4.05
N PRO A 78 12.29 -8.35 2.93
CA PRO A 78 10.90 -7.90 2.93
C PRO A 78 9.96 -9.06 3.26
N THR A 79 8.88 -8.75 3.98
CA THR A 79 7.83 -9.73 4.31
C THR A 79 6.68 -9.71 3.32
N TRP A 80 6.56 -8.62 2.57
CA TRP A 80 5.55 -8.41 1.54
C TRP A 80 6.01 -8.93 0.18
N THR A 81 5.04 -9.31 -0.65
CA THR A 81 5.26 -9.51 -2.09
C THR A 81 5.22 -8.17 -2.80
N HIS A 82 6.17 -7.91 -3.69
CA HIS A 82 6.21 -6.68 -4.49
C HIS A 82 5.26 -6.78 -5.68
N LEU A 83 4.28 -5.88 -5.75
CA LEU A 83 3.44 -5.66 -6.92
C LEU A 83 3.84 -4.32 -7.56
N VAL A 84 4.48 -4.35 -8.73
CA VAL A 84 5.00 -3.14 -9.36
C VAL A 84 3.86 -2.30 -9.90
N LEU A 85 3.74 -1.05 -9.47
CA LEU A 85 2.80 -0.11 -10.08
C LEU A 85 3.34 0.34 -11.43
N ASP A 86 2.56 0.16 -12.49
CA ASP A 86 2.99 0.52 -13.84
C ASP A 86 3.15 2.03 -13.99
N GLN A 87 4.33 2.43 -14.48
CA GLN A 87 4.63 3.81 -14.81
C GLN A 87 5.39 3.87 -16.14
N PRO A 88 5.26 4.94 -16.94
CA PRO A 88 5.92 5.03 -18.25
C PRO A 88 7.41 4.70 -18.22
N TYR A 89 8.11 5.11 -17.16
CA TYR A 89 9.55 4.95 -17.01
C TYR A 89 9.98 3.54 -16.56
N ASN A 90 9.08 2.70 -16.06
CA ASN A 90 9.41 1.37 -15.55
C ASN A 90 8.96 0.22 -16.47
N ARG A 91 8.36 0.51 -17.63
CA ARG A 91 7.82 -0.48 -18.58
C ARG A 91 8.86 -1.30 -19.33
N GLY A 92 10.08 -0.79 -19.51
CA GLY A 92 11.15 -1.48 -20.26
C GLY A 92 11.94 -2.52 -19.47
N LEU A 93 11.49 -2.86 -18.26
CA LEU A 93 12.21 -3.68 -17.30
C LEU A 93 11.45 -4.98 -17.04
N ALA A 94 12.16 -6.03 -16.60
CA ALA A 94 11.71 -7.42 -16.55
C ALA A 94 10.32 -7.66 -15.93
N ASP A 95 9.70 -8.79 -16.32
CA ASP A 95 8.36 -9.21 -15.92
C ASP A 95 8.26 -9.53 -14.41
N ALA A 96 7.97 -8.51 -13.61
CA ALA A 96 7.45 -8.64 -12.25
C ALA A 96 5.91 -8.60 -12.27
N PRO A 97 5.22 -9.16 -11.26
CA PRO A 97 3.80 -8.92 -11.05
C PRO A 97 3.51 -7.42 -11.04
N ARG A 98 2.47 -6.98 -11.76
CA ARG A 98 2.19 -5.56 -12.01
C ARG A 98 0.73 -5.19 -11.80
N LEU A 99 0.54 -4.02 -11.19
CA LEU A 99 -0.72 -3.28 -11.24
C LEU A 99 -0.63 -2.28 -12.39
N ARG A 100 -1.34 -2.53 -13.49
CA ARG A 100 -1.32 -1.64 -14.67
C ARG A 100 -2.26 -0.46 -14.52
N GLU A 101 -3.45 -0.72 -14.01
CA GLU A 101 -4.49 0.27 -13.78
C GLU A 101 -5.09 0.03 -12.39
N TRP A 102 -5.44 1.11 -11.69
CA TRP A 102 -5.99 0.99 -10.34
C TRP A 102 -7.31 0.23 -10.30
N ASN A 103 -8.11 0.26 -11.37
CA ASN A 103 -9.36 -0.50 -11.45
C ASN A 103 -9.15 -2.02 -11.49
N ASP A 104 -7.94 -2.49 -11.85
CA ASP A 104 -7.60 -3.92 -11.94
C ASP A 104 -6.98 -4.46 -10.64
N TRP A 105 -7.08 -3.72 -9.54
CA TRP A 105 -6.39 -4.04 -8.30
C TRP A 105 -6.75 -5.43 -7.76
N GLU A 106 -8.00 -5.85 -7.86
CA GLU A 106 -8.47 -7.14 -7.34
C GLU A 106 -7.79 -8.30 -8.09
N ALA A 107 -7.78 -8.23 -9.42
CA ALA A 107 -7.11 -9.23 -10.26
C ALA A 107 -5.59 -9.25 -10.04
N ALA A 108 -4.98 -8.09 -9.81
CA ALA A 108 -3.55 -7.97 -9.56
C ALA A 108 -3.13 -8.52 -8.18
N LEU A 109 -3.99 -8.41 -7.16
CA LEU A 109 -3.77 -9.00 -5.84
C LEU A 109 -4.06 -10.51 -5.82
N HIS A 110 -4.90 -11.01 -6.73
CA HIS A 110 -5.31 -12.41 -6.81
C HIS A 110 -5.01 -13.02 -8.20
N PRO A 111 -3.74 -13.24 -8.59
CA PRO A 111 -3.44 -13.80 -9.90
C PRO A 111 -4.02 -15.23 -10.05
N PRO A 112 -4.54 -15.62 -11.24
CA PRO A 112 -5.14 -16.93 -11.47
C PRO A 112 -4.11 -18.07 -11.27
N ALA A 113 -4.63 -19.23 -10.84
CA ALA A 113 -3.97 -20.33 -10.12
C ALA A 113 -2.78 -21.07 -10.77
N ASN A 114 -2.15 -20.52 -11.83
CA ASN A 114 -0.92 -21.09 -12.41
C ASN A 114 0.36 -20.32 -12.01
N GLY A 115 0.26 -19.35 -11.09
CA GLY A 115 1.38 -18.74 -10.37
C GLY A 115 1.04 -18.68 -8.89
N HIS A 116 2.06 -18.76 -8.02
CA HIS A 116 1.93 -18.83 -6.55
C HIS A 116 0.80 -17.93 -6.02
N ARG A 117 -0.27 -18.58 -5.52
CA ARG A 117 -1.44 -17.94 -4.94
C ARG A 117 -1.04 -17.19 -3.66
N LEU A 118 -1.29 -15.89 -3.60
CA LEU A 118 -1.31 -15.18 -2.32
C LEU A 118 -2.54 -15.69 -1.56
N ASP A 119 -2.34 -16.57 -0.58
CA ASP A 119 -3.41 -17.04 0.31
C ASP A 119 -3.85 -15.90 1.24
N LEU A 120 -4.65 -14.99 0.69
CA LEU A 120 -5.28 -13.92 1.44
C LEU A 120 -6.49 -14.51 2.19
N ALA A 121 -6.36 -14.74 3.49
CA ALA A 121 -7.44 -15.24 4.32
C ALA A 121 -8.61 -14.23 4.37
N PRO A 122 -9.89 -14.68 4.35
CA PRO A 122 -11.03 -13.79 4.48
C PRO A 122 -11.01 -13.10 5.86
N CYS A 123 -11.23 -11.78 5.90
CA CYS A 123 -11.07 -11.01 7.12
C CYS A 123 -12.33 -10.27 7.60
N LYS A 124 -12.35 -9.95 8.91
CA LYS A 124 -13.42 -9.18 9.56
C LYS A 124 -13.22 -7.67 9.33
N PRO A 125 -14.30 -6.86 9.28
CA PRO A 125 -14.20 -5.41 9.05
C PRO A 125 -13.30 -4.72 10.08
N TRP A 126 -12.51 -3.75 9.62
CA TRP A 126 -11.70 -2.89 10.47
C TRP A 126 -12.57 -2.19 11.53
N LYS A 127 -12.11 -2.21 12.79
CA LYS A 127 -12.70 -1.39 13.86
C LYS A 127 -11.68 -0.32 14.27
N PRO A 128 -12.07 0.95 14.40
CA PRO A 128 -11.19 1.99 14.90
C PRO A 128 -10.67 1.63 16.29
N TYR A 129 -9.43 2.01 16.58
CA TYR A 129 -8.81 1.87 17.88
C TYR A 129 -9.70 2.50 18.96
N ARG A 130 -10.17 1.69 19.91
CA ARG A 130 -10.75 2.16 21.17
C ARG A 130 -9.71 1.96 22.27
N LYS A 131 -9.37 3.02 23.00
CA LYS A 131 -8.49 2.96 24.18
C LYS A 131 -8.93 1.81 25.09
N GLY A 132 -8.01 0.91 25.44
CA GLY A 132 -8.19 -0.07 26.50
C GLY A 132 -8.44 -1.52 26.09
N LEU A 133 -8.40 -1.87 24.81
CA LEU A 133 -8.46 -3.28 24.40
C LEU A 133 -7.41 -3.57 23.33
N LEU A 134 -6.32 -4.23 23.73
CA LEU A 134 -5.35 -4.84 22.80
C LEU A 134 -6.02 -6.10 22.22
N LEU A 135 -6.95 -5.92 21.28
CA LEU A 135 -7.40 -7.06 20.49
C LEU A 135 -6.25 -7.44 19.54
N PRO A 136 -5.92 -8.75 19.41
CA PRO A 136 -4.98 -9.18 18.39
C PRO A 136 -5.46 -8.66 17.05
N TYR A 137 -4.58 -8.01 16.29
CA TYR A 137 -4.88 -7.62 14.91
C TYR A 137 -5.39 -8.87 14.18
N PRO A 138 -6.65 -8.90 13.68
CA PRO A 138 -7.08 -10.01 12.87
C PRO A 138 -6.14 -10.14 11.66
N ALA A 139 -6.07 -11.34 11.07
CA ALA A 139 -5.25 -11.64 9.91
C ALA A 139 -5.79 -10.91 8.65
N VAL A 140 -5.71 -9.59 8.66
CA VAL A 140 -6.16 -8.73 7.56
C VAL A 140 -4.99 -8.57 6.62
N THR A 141 -5.21 -8.83 5.33
CA THR A 141 -4.25 -8.53 4.28
C THR A 141 -3.83 -7.08 4.36
N ARG A 142 -2.56 -6.84 4.63
CA ARG A 142 -1.93 -5.52 4.72
C ARG A 142 -1.37 -5.14 3.37
N ILE A 143 -1.99 -4.15 2.74
CA ILE A 143 -1.50 -3.56 1.50
C ILE A 143 -0.76 -2.28 1.85
N LEU A 144 0.52 -2.22 1.49
CA LEU A 144 1.34 -1.02 1.60
C LEU A 144 1.32 -0.30 0.24
N LEU A 145 1.02 0.99 0.21
CA LEU A 145 1.02 1.80 -1.02
C LEU A 145 2.10 2.88 -0.95
N GLU A 146 2.98 3.00 -1.94
CA GLU A 146 4.01 4.06 -1.91
C GLU A 146 3.40 5.46 -2.01
N ARG A 147 2.59 5.69 -3.05
CA ARG A 147 2.17 7.04 -3.45
C ARG A 147 0.70 7.25 -3.28
N LEU A 148 0.39 8.51 -3.07
CA LEU A 148 -0.96 9.02 -3.16
C LEU A 148 -1.54 8.76 -4.54
N PRO A 149 -2.81 8.33 -4.59
CA PRO A 149 -3.69 8.70 -5.68
C PRO A 149 -3.57 10.20 -5.96
N ALA A 150 -2.91 10.60 -7.04
CA ALA A 150 -3.17 11.96 -7.53
C ALA A 150 -4.66 12.03 -7.93
N ALA A 151 -5.35 13.12 -7.64
CA ALA A 151 -6.65 13.40 -8.26
C ALA A 151 -6.55 13.39 -9.80
#